data_AF-A0A371KKR2-F1
#
_entry.id   AF-A0A371KKR2-F1
#
_cell.length_a   1.000
_cell.length_b   1.000
_cell.length_c   1.000
_cell.angle_alpha   90.00
_cell.angle_beta   90.00
_cell.angle_gamma   90.00
#
_symmetry.space_group_name_H-M   'P 1'
#
loop_
_entity.id
_entity.type
_entity.pdbx_description
1 polymer ?
#
loop_
_entity_poly.entity_id
_entity_poly.type
_entity_poly.pdbx_seq_one_letter_code
_entity_poly.pdbx_strand_id
1 'polypeptide(L)'
;MLIVRWGQSIKQEISEGWGRVIQHSLPAKLDGHSWSGEFSVHIDCACQNGRCDEHGVARHSYAADAPFIDSPRDARYHYAKRFGIEASYRLSEQSIATTSTQNPVVRLLYVVVSLLLQNVWRYLHWEYVATPRRGGRRLWQWPFKEFINMIRRAAWTALATRRAVPANRPPDDRFHR
;
A
#
# COMPACT_ATOMS: atom_id res chain seq x y z
N MET A 1 3.05 10.58 6.05
CA MET A 1 2.50 9.54 6.93
C MET A 1 2.35 10.13 8.32
N LEU A 2 1.13 10.41 8.77
CA LEU A 2 0.88 10.85 10.15
C LEU A 2 1.13 9.64 11.06
N ILE A 3 2.25 9.62 11.78
CA ILE A 3 2.48 8.62 12.82
C ILE A 3 1.64 9.09 14.01
N VAL A 4 0.46 8.51 14.20
CA VAL A 4 -0.30 8.70 15.43
C VAL A 4 0.58 8.17 16.56
N ARG A 5 1.09 9.08 17.41
CA ARG A 5 1.85 8.71 18.60
C ARG A 5 0.84 8.16 19.61
N TRP A 6 0.68 6.83 19.60
CA TRP A 6 -0.06 6.13 20.64
C TRP A 6 0.53 6.45 22.02
N GLY A 7 -0.35 6.72 22.98
CA GLY A 7 0.03 6.92 24.38
C GLY A 7 0.73 5.69 24.97
N GLN A 8 1.51 5.90 26.03
CA GLN A 8 2.24 4.83 26.76
C GLN A 8 1.30 3.69 27.19
N SER A 9 0.08 4.03 27.63
CA SER A 9 -0.96 3.08 28.05
C SER A 9 -1.35 2.11 26.93
N ILE A 10 -1.62 2.59 25.72
CA ILE A 10 -1.96 1.72 24.58
C ILE A 10 -0.78 0.80 24.22
N LYS A 11 0.45 1.29 24.29
CA LYS A 11 1.63 0.46 24.01
C LYS A 11 1.79 -0.67 25.01
N GLN A 12 1.52 -0.40 26.28
CA GLN A 12 1.58 -1.40 27.35
C GLN A 12 0.44 -2.43 27.23
N GLU A 13 -0.77 -1.98 26.88
CA GLU A 13 -1.90 -2.87 26.60
C GLU A 13 -1.70 -3.73 25.36
N ILE A 14 -0.98 -3.23 24.34
CA ILE A 14 -0.59 -4.00 23.17
C ILE A 14 0.49 -5.03 23.50
N SER A 15 1.38 -4.77 24.47
CA SER A 15 2.44 -5.73 24.83
C SER A 15 1.93 -6.94 25.63
N GLU A 16 0.76 -6.84 26.25
CA GLU A 16 0.26 -7.83 27.21
C GLU A 16 -1.13 -8.38 26.84
N GLY A 17 -1.41 -9.64 27.18
CA GLY A 17 -2.74 -10.25 27.06
C GLY A 17 -3.11 -10.91 25.72
N TRP A 18 -4.31 -11.50 25.68
CA TRP A 18 -4.95 -12.12 24.51
C TRP A 18 -6.01 -11.16 23.91
N GLY A 19 -6.61 -11.53 22.77
CA GLY A 19 -7.52 -10.66 22.03
C GLY A 19 -8.66 -10.09 22.89
N ARG A 20 -8.84 -8.76 22.88
CA ARG A 20 -9.77 -8.01 23.74
C ARG A 20 -10.21 -6.70 23.09
N VAL A 21 -11.28 -6.12 23.62
CA VAL A 21 -11.77 -4.78 23.24
C VAL A 21 -11.55 -3.86 24.43
N ILE A 22 -10.98 -2.69 24.17
CA ILE A 22 -10.67 -1.68 25.18
C ILE A 22 -11.33 -0.37 24.77
N GLN A 23 -12.06 0.24 25.70
CA GLN A 23 -12.56 1.61 25.52
C GLN A 23 -11.41 2.57 25.82
N HIS A 24 -11.03 3.41 24.86
CA HIS A 24 -9.98 4.38 25.06
C HIS A 24 -10.50 5.80 24.84
N SER A 25 -10.21 6.68 25.80
CA SER A 25 -10.49 8.10 25.69
C SER A 25 -9.25 8.83 25.23
N LEU A 26 -9.32 9.48 24.06
CA LEU A 26 -8.25 10.33 23.55
C LEU A 26 -8.56 11.80 23.88
N PRO A 27 -7.81 12.43 24.80
CA PRO A 27 -7.90 13.86 25.01
C PRO A 27 -7.22 14.57 23.83
N ALA A 28 -8.01 15.26 23.02
CA ALA A 28 -7.55 16.17 21.98
C ALA A 28 -7.64 17.62 22.49
N LYS A 29 -6.58 18.40 22.29
CA LYS A 29 -6.60 19.83 22.58
C LYS A 29 -6.40 20.58 21.26
N LEU A 30 -7.44 21.30 20.83
CA LEU A 30 -7.43 22.13 19.63
C LEU A 30 -7.92 23.52 20.03
N ASP A 31 -7.14 24.55 19.69
CA ASP A 31 -7.46 25.96 19.94
C ASP A 31 -7.90 26.27 21.39
N GLY A 32 -7.18 25.73 22.38
CA GLY A 32 -7.43 25.99 23.80
C GLY A 32 -8.57 25.19 24.42
N HIS A 33 -9.41 24.55 23.60
CA HIS A 33 -10.49 23.67 24.06
C HIS A 33 -10.03 22.22 24.15
N SER A 34 -10.31 21.56 25.28
CA SER A 34 -10.07 20.13 25.48
C SER A 34 -11.33 19.34 25.15
N TRP A 35 -11.19 18.36 24.25
CA TRP A 35 -12.22 17.42 23.88
C TRP A 35 -11.73 16.03 24.21
N SER A 36 -12.55 15.20 24.86
CA SER A 36 -12.26 13.78 25.06
C SER A 36 -13.18 12.97 24.16
N GLY A 37 -12.61 12.28 23.19
CA GLY A 37 -13.34 11.32 22.35
C GLY A 37 -13.11 9.91 22.87
N GLU A 38 -14.18 9.20 23.22
CA GLU A 38 -14.11 7.77 23.52
C GLU A 38 -14.29 6.96 22.24
N PHE A 39 -13.43 5.95 22.05
CA PHE A 39 -13.55 5.03 20.92
C PHE A 39 -13.06 3.64 21.33
N SER A 40 -13.63 2.63 20.70
CA SER A 40 -13.27 1.23 20.94
C SER A 40 -12.01 0.83 20.16
N VAL A 41 -11.06 0.23 20.86
CA VAL A 41 -9.85 -0.37 20.31
C VAL A 41 -9.97 -1.88 20.41
N HIS A 42 -10.03 -2.53 19.25
CA HIS A 42 -10.06 -3.98 19.14
C HIS A 42 -8.62 -4.48 18.97
N ILE A 43 -8.14 -5.30 19.90
CA ILE A 43 -6.82 -5.93 19.83
C ILE A 43 -7.02 -7.39 19.43
N ASP A 44 -6.52 -7.77 18.24
CA ASP A 44 -6.48 -9.16 17.79
C ASP A 44 -5.07 -9.75 17.97
N CYS A 45 -5.03 -10.98 18.47
CA CYS A 45 -3.80 -11.74 18.60
C CYS A 45 -3.78 -12.84 17.53
N ALA A 46 -2.84 -12.73 16.60
CA ALA A 46 -2.63 -13.70 15.54
C ALA A 46 -1.35 -14.50 15.81
N CYS A 47 -1.46 -15.81 16.03
CA CYS A 47 -0.27 -16.66 16.01
C CYS A 47 0.36 -16.61 14.61
N GLN A 48 1.58 -16.10 14.53
CA GLN A 48 2.44 -16.22 13.36
C GLN A 48 2.99 -17.65 13.37
N ASN A 49 2.20 -18.56 12.81
CA ASN A 49 2.54 -19.98 12.65
C ASN A 49 3.55 -20.15 11.50
N GLY A 50 4.74 -19.55 11.63
CA GLY A 50 5.78 -19.52 10.59
C GLY A 50 5.42 -18.67 9.36
N ARG A 51 4.43 -17.79 9.45
CA ARG A 51 4.11 -16.83 8.39
C ARG A 51 5.07 -15.66 8.47
N CYS A 52 5.72 -15.33 7.34
CA CYS A 52 6.76 -14.29 7.22
C CYS A 52 8.05 -14.59 8.00
N ASP A 53 8.44 -15.86 8.13
CA ASP A 53 9.67 -16.31 8.83
C ASP A 53 9.79 -15.88 10.30
N GLU A 54 8.72 -15.32 10.88
CA GLU A 54 8.60 -14.96 12.29
C GLU A 54 7.86 -16.05 13.06
N HIS A 55 8.40 -16.39 14.24
CA HIS A 55 7.78 -17.30 15.20
C HIS A 55 7.32 -16.46 16.39
N GLY A 56 6.00 -16.32 16.58
CA GLY A 56 5.47 -15.50 17.66
C GLY A 56 3.99 -15.20 17.55
N VAL A 57 3.50 -14.33 18.43
CA VAL A 57 2.14 -13.79 18.39
C VAL A 57 2.22 -12.37 17.85
N ALA A 58 1.70 -12.16 16.64
CA ALA A 58 1.50 -10.80 16.12
C ALA A 58 0.26 -10.20 16.73
N ARG A 59 0.43 -9.07 17.41
CA ARG A 59 -0.65 -8.32 18.03
C ARG A 59 -0.96 -7.12 17.14
N HIS A 60 -2.19 -7.06 16.64
CA HIS A 60 -2.66 -5.97 15.80
C HIS A 60 -3.80 -5.25 16.52
N SER A 61 -3.67 -3.93 16.67
CA SER A 61 -4.73 -3.08 17.21
C SER A 61 -5.47 -2.38 16.09
N TYR A 62 -6.79 -2.36 16.21
CA TYR A 62 -7.71 -1.74 15.26
C TYR A 62 -8.61 -0.79 16.04
N ALA A 63 -8.51 0.50 15.76
CA ALA A 63 -9.48 1.48 16.23
C ALA A 63 -10.65 1.50 15.24
N ALA A 64 -11.83 1.07 15.66
CA ALA A 64 -13.00 1.03 14.80
C ALA A 64 -14.23 1.47 15.58
N ASP A 65 -14.95 2.42 15.02
CA ASP A 65 -16.28 2.84 15.48
C ASP A 65 -17.26 2.50 14.36
N ALA A 66 -17.67 1.23 14.31
CA ALA A 66 -18.54 0.73 13.26
C ALA A 66 -19.53 -0.30 13.82
N PRO A 67 -20.84 -0.17 13.54
CA PRO A 67 -21.89 -1.01 14.14
C PRO A 67 -21.89 -2.46 13.66
N PHE A 68 -21.00 -2.83 12.74
CA PHE A 68 -20.85 -4.18 12.20
C PHE A 68 -19.54 -4.86 12.64
N ILE A 69 -18.81 -4.24 13.57
CA ILE A 69 -17.54 -4.77 14.11
C ILE A 69 -17.77 -5.13 15.58
N ASP A 70 -18.23 -6.36 15.81
CA ASP A 70 -18.55 -6.85 17.15
C ASP A 70 -17.36 -7.56 17.82
N SER A 71 -16.46 -8.14 17.02
CA SER A 71 -15.30 -8.87 17.53
C SER A 71 -13.97 -8.36 16.98
N PRO A 72 -12.85 -8.56 17.71
CA PRO A 72 -11.51 -8.28 17.18
C PRO A 72 -11.17 -9.03 15.89
N ARG A 73 -11.78 -10.21 15.67
CA ARG A 73 -11.61 -10.96 14.42
C ARG A 73 -12.34 -10.29 13.26
N ASP A 74 -13.52 -9.73 13.49
CA ASP A 74 -14.26 -8.97 12.47
C ASP A 74 -13.52 -7.69 12.14
N ALA A 75 -13.00 -7.00 13.16
CA ALA A 75 -12.15 -5.81 12.96
C ALA A 75 -10.98 -6.14 12.04
N ARG A 76 -10.26 -7.24 12.31
CA ARG A 76 -9.18 -7.72 11.45
C ARG A 76 -9.64 -8.08 10.04
N TYR A 77 -10.76 -8.78 9.90
CA TYR A 77 -11.29 -9.18 8.59
C TYR A 77 -11.64 -7.97 7.72
N HIS A 78 -12.32 -6.97 8.30
CA HIS A 78 -12.68 -5.74 7.61
C HIS A 78 -11.44 -4.87 7.32
N TYR A 79 -10.51 -4.75 8.25
CA TYR A 79 -9.25 -4.03 8.02
C TYR A 79 -8.36 -4.70 6.97
N ALA A 80 -8.32 -6.04 6.93
CA ALA A 80 -7.57 -6.77 5.92
C ALA A 80 -8.07 -6.48 4.49
N LYS A 81 -9.37 -6.25 4.30
CA LYS A 81 -9.93 -5.83 3.00
C LYS A 81 -9.48 -4.42 2.60
N ARG A 82 -9.30 -3.50 3.56
CA ARG A 82 -8.86 -2.12 3.31
C ARG A 82 -7.41 -2.05 2.82
N PHE A 83 -6.57 -3.00 3.21
CA PHE A 83 -5.17 -3.05 2.78
C PHE A 83 -5.04 -3.07 1.24
N GLY A 84 -5.99 -3.70 0.54
CA GLY A 84 -6.01 -3.71 -0.93
C GLY A 84 -6.08 -2.31 -1.53
N ILE A 85 -6.86 -1.41 -0.93
CA ILE A 85 -7.04 -0.03 -1.39
C ILE A 85 -5.74 0.77 -1.19
N GLU A 86 -5.13 0.68 0.00
CA GLU A 86 -3.87 1.38 0.29
C GLU A 86 -2.72 0.86 -0.57
N ALA A 87 -2.64 -0.46 -0.78
CA ALA A 87 -1.65 -1.05 -1.67
C ALA A 87 -1.84 -0.55 -3.11
N SER A 88 -3.09 -0.46 -3.59
CA SER A 88 -3.40 0.13 -4.88
C SER A 88 -3.01 1.61 -4.97
N TYR A 89 -3.20 2.42 -3.92
CA TYR A 89 -2.70 3.81 -3.92
C TYR A 89 -1.18 3.89 -4.03
N ARG A 90 -0.43 3.06 -3.27
CA ARG A 90 1.04 3.02 -3.34
C ARG A 90 1.58 2.59 -4.70
N LEU A 91 0.89 1.65 -5.36
CA LEU A 91 1.21 1.22 -6.73
C LEU A 91 0.79 2.27 -7.76
N SER A 92 -0.32 2.94 -7.52
CA SER A 92 -0.82 4.04 -8.33
C SER A 92 0.17 5.20 -8.37
N GLU A 93 0.81 5.56 -7.26
CA GLU A 93 1.89 6.56 -7.26
C GLU A 93 3.02 6.26 -8.26
N GLN A 94 3.27 4.99 -8.57
CA GLN A 94 4.33 4.57 -9.50
C GLN A 94 3.91 4.60 -10.98
N SER A 95 2.61 4.68 -11.27
CA SER A 95 2.06 4.52 -12.62
C SER A 95 1.12 5.64 -13.06
N ILE A 96 0.51 6.37 -12.14
CA ILE A 96 -0.30 7.55 -12.45
C ILE A 96 0.62 8.59 -13.07
N ALA A 97 0.22 9.07 -14.24
CA ALA A 97 0.85 10.23 -14.85
C ALA A 97 0.52 11.47 -14.02
N THR A 98 1.54 12.12 -13.46
CA THR A 98 1.38 13.43 -12.83
C THR A 98 1.10 14.46 -13.92
N THR A 99 -0.10 15.02 -13.95
CA THR A 99 -0.51 15.99 -14.97
C THR A 99 -0.90 17.32 -14.35
N SER A 100 -0.51 18.42 -14.99
CA SER A 100 -0.89 19.79 -14.60
C SER A 100 -2.30 20.20 -15.05
N THR A 101 -3.02 19.32 -15.75
CA THR A 101 -4.39 19.61 -16.22
C THR A 101 -5.39 19.67 -15.08
N GLN A 102 -6.24 20.70 -15.09
CA GLN A 102 -7.33 20.88 -14.14
C GLN A 102 -8.59 20.07 -14.53
N ASN A 103 -8.61 19.45 -15.71
CA ASN A 103 -9.78 18.70 -16.18
C ASN A 103 -9.95 17.39 -15.37
N PRO A 104 -11.07 17.23 -14.62
CA PRO A 104 -11.29 16.05 -13.78
C PRO A 104 -11.43 14.77 -14.60
N VAL A 105 -11.97 14.83 -15.82
CA VAL A 105 -12.15 13.67 -16.71
C VAL A 105 -10.79 13.08 -17.10
N VAL A 106 -9.83 13.94 -17.42
CA VAL A 106 -8.47 13.52 -17.82
C VAL A 106 -7.72 12.92 -16.64
N ARG A 107 -7.84 13.52 -15.44
CA ARG A 107 -7.27 12.95 -14.22
C ARG A 107 -7.87 11.58 -13.90
N LEU A 108 -9.19 11.44 -14.01
CA LEU A 108 -9.89 10.17 -13.81
C LEU A 108 -9.41 9.11 -14.80
N LEU A 109 -9.25 9.48 -16.08
CA LEU A 109 -8.72 8.59 -17.11
C LEU A 109 -7.36 8.02 -16.70
N TYR A 110 -6.43 8.84 -16.20
CA TYR A 110 -5.13 8.34 -15.74
C TYR A 110 -5.22 7.41 -14.53
N VAL A 111 -6.15 7.67 -13.60
CA VAL A 111 -6.42 6.75 -12.48
C VAL A 111 -6.93 5.41 -12.99
N VAL A 112 -7.89 5.42 -13.91
CA VAL A 112 -8.46 4.19 -14.50
C VAL A 112 -7.39 3.40 -15.26
N VAL A 113 -6.57 4.06 -16.06
CA VAL A 113 -5.46 3.43 -16.79
C VAL A 113 -4.44 2.83 -15.83
N SER A 114 -4.07 3.54 -14.76
CA SER A 114 -3.18 3.02 -13.72
C SER A 114 -3.75 1.77 -13.05
N LEU A 115 -5.04 1.78 -12.68
CA LEU A 115 -5.72 0.62 -12.09
C LEU A 115 -5.76 -0.57 -13.06
N LEU A 116 -5.99 -0.33 -14.34
CA LEU A 116 -5.98 -1.38 -15.37
C LEU A 116 -4.60 -2.01 -15.48
N LEU A 117 -3.52 -1.21 -15.52
CA LEU A 117 -2.15 -1.70 -15.56
C LEU A 117 -1.79 -2.54 -14.33
N GLN A 118 -2.24 -2.13 -13.13
CA GLN A 118 -2.05 -2.91 -11.91
C GLN A 118 -2.74 -4.27 -11.98
N ASN A 119 -3.99 -4.31 -12.49
CA ASN A 119 -4.74 -5.56 -12.61
C ASN A 119 -4.11 -6.51 -13.65
N VAL A 120 -3.68 -5.98 -14.80
CA VAL A 120 -2.96 -6.77 -15.82
C VAL A 120 -1.66 -7.34 -15.25
N TRP A 121 -0.86 -6.53 -14.56
CA TRP A 121 0.35 -7.01 -13.91
C TRP A 121 0.05 -8.11 -12.89
N ARG A 122 -0.96 -7.94 -12.03
CA ARG A 122 -1.35 -8.98 -11.05
C ARG A 122 -1.81 -10.27 -11.71
N TYR A 123 -2.57 -10.17 -12.80
CA TYR A 123 -2.98 -11.34 -13.59
C TYR A 123 -1.77 -12.06 -14.19
N LEU A 124 -0.89 -11.33 -14.87
CA LEU A 124 0.32 -11.91 -15.47
C LEU A 124 1.25 -12.51 -14.41
N HIS A 125 1.40 -11.83 -13.28
CA HIS A 125 2.20 -12.30 -12.17
C HIS A 125 1.61 -13.56 -11.54
N TRP A 126 0.29 -13.66 -11.45
CA TRP A 126 -0.38 -14.86 -10.95
C TRP A 126 -0.28 -16.03 -11.92
N GLU A 127 -0.52 -15.79 -13.21
CA GLU A 127 -0.64 -16.84 -14.22
C GLU A 127 0.72 -17.37 -14.69
N TYR A 128 1.66 -16.47 -14.98
CA TYR A 128 2.93 -16.84 -15.63
C TYR A 128 4.12 -16.82 -14.69
N VAL A 129 4.11 -15.98 -13.66
CA VAL A 129 5.25 -15.81 -12.76
C VAL A 129 5.10 -16.66 -11.49
N ALA A 130 3.88 -17.02 -11.10
CA ALA A 130 3.66 -17.80 -9.89
C ALA A 130 3.75 -19.31 -10.17
N THR A 131 4.77 -19.99 -9.66
CA THR A 131 4.92 -21.44 -9.83
C THR A 131 3.95 -22.19 -8.90
N PRO A 132 3.10 -23.10 -9.41
CA PRO A 132 2.20 -23.88 -8.55
C PRO A 132 2.97 -24.84 -7.63
N ARG A 133 2.64 -24.87 -6.34
CA ARG A 133 3.15 -25.82 -5.33
C ARG A 133 2.01 -26.36 -4.47
N ARG A 134 2.19 -27.55 -3.88
CA ARG A 134 1.26 -28.08 -2.86
C ARG A 134 1.29 -27.14 -1.65
N GLY A 135 0.17 -26.45 -1.40
CA GLY A 135 0.03 -25.47 -0.30
C GLY A 135 0.13 -24.00 -0.71
N GLY A 136 0.31 -23.66 -2.00
CA GLY A 136 0.31 -22.26 -2.48
C GLY A 136 1.06 -22.07 -3.80
N ARG A 137 1.19 -20.83 -4.29
CA ARG A 137 2.06 -20.51 -5.44
C ARG A 137 3.33 -19.81 -4.97
N ARG A 138 4.50 -20.20 -5.50
CA ARG A 138 5.77 -19.48 -5.27
C ARG A 138 5.81 -18.28 -6.20
N LEU A 139 5.73 -17.08 -5.63
CA LEU A 139 5.84 -15.83 -6.36
C LEU A 139 7.33 -15.50 -6.58
N TRP A 140 7.75 -15.41 -7.84
CA TRP A 140 9.05 -14.83 -8.17
C TRP A 140 9.01 -13.30 -8.00
N GLN A 141 10.16 -12.70 -7.70
CA GLN A 141 10.23 -11.25 -7.55
C GLN A 141 10.13 -10.59 -8.92
N TRP A 142 8.97 -9.99 -9.22
CA TRP A 142 8.77 -9.18 -10.41
C TRP A 142 8.04 -7.88 -10.06
N PRO A 143 8.76 -6.82 -9.67
CA PRO A 143 8.15 -5.59 -9.17
C PRO A 143 7.36 -4.86 -10.27
N PHE A 144 6.27 -4.21 -9.89
CA PHE A 144 5.40 -3.45 -10.80
C PHE A 144 6.16 -2.39 -11.62
N LYS A 145 7.18 -1.74 -11.03
CA LYS A 145 8.04 -0.77 -11.72
C LYS A 145 8.75 -1.37 -12.94
N GLU A 146 9.19 -2.63 -12.87
CA GLU A 146 9.82 -3.30 -14.01
C GLU A 146 8.81 -3.56 -15.13
N PHE A 147 7.60 -3.99 -14.79
CA PHE A 147 6.51 -4.15 -15.74
C PHE A 147 6.19 -2.85 -16.50
N ILE A 148 6.07 -1.73 -15.79
CA ILE A 148 5.85 -0.42 -16.42
C ILE A 148 7.02 -0.02 -17.33
N ASN A 149 8.27 -0.28 -16.92
CA ASN A 149 9.44 -0.02 -17.76
C ASN A 149 9.47 -0.89 -19.02
N MET A 150 8.99 -2.14 -18.94
CA MET A 150 8.84 -3.03 -20.10
C MET A 150 7.79 -2.49 -21.07
N ILE A 151 6.61 -2.10 -20.58
CA ILE A 151 5.57 -1.49 -21.41
C ILE A 151 6.08 -0.22 -22.08
N ARG A 152 6.76 0.66 -21.32
CA ARG A 152 7.33 1.90 -21.87
C ARG A 152 8.30 1.63 -23.01
N ARG A 153 9.18 0.62 -22.86
CA ARG A 153 10.11 0.21 -23.92
C ARG A 153 9.36 -0.31 -25.14
N ALA A 154 8.37 -1.19 -24.94
CA ALA A 154 7.54 -1.72 -26.01
C ALA A 154 6.80 -0.60 -26.76
N ALA A 155 6.25 0.38 -26.04
CA ALA A 155 5.57 1.53 -26.61
C ALA A 155 6.52 2.41 -27.44
N TRP A 156 7.74 2.68 -26.96
CA TRP A 156 8.74 3.42 -27.74
C TRP A 156 9.15 2.71 -29.02
N THR A 157 9.31 1.38 -28.96
CA THR A 157 9.61 0.57 -30.15
C THR A 157 8.46 0.59 -31.15
N ALA A 158 7.22 0.39 -30.68
CA ALA A 158 6.04 0.38 -31.54
C ALA A 158 5.76 1.74 -32.19
N LEU A 159 6.01 2.83 -31.47
CA LEU A 159 5.80 4.20 -31.95
C LEU A 159 7.01 4.78 -32.68
N ALA A 160 8.06 3.98 -32.93
CA ALA A 160 9.31 4.39 -33.56
C ALA A 160 9.90 5.70 -32.98
N THR A 161 9.65 5.96 -31.69
CA THR A 161 9.94 7.26 -31.09
C THR A 161 11.44 7.38 -30.86
N ARG A 162 12.10 8.24 -31.63
CA ARG A 162 13.51 8.61 -31.39
C ARG A 162 13.55 9.86 -30.52
N ARG A 163 14.10 9.73 -29.31
CA ARG A 163 14.39 10.88 -28.46
C ARG A 163 15.77 11.41 -28.81
N ALA A 164 15.82 12.52 -29.53
CA ALA A 164 17.02 13.34 -29.61
C ALA A 164 16.98 14.35 -28.46
N VAL A 165 18.08 14.47 -27.72
CA VAL A 165 18.24 15.57 -26.75
C VAL A 165 19.13 16.61 -27.43
N PRO A 166 18.63 17.83 -27.70
CA PRO A 166 19.49 18.86 -28.26
C PRO A 166 20.59 19.17 -27.25
N ALA A 167 21.84 19.07 -27.70
CA ALA A 167 22.99 19.41 -26.88
C ALA A 167 23.30 20.91 -27.06
N ASN A 168 23.24 21.68 -25.97
CA ASN A 168 23.61 23.10 -25.99
C ASN A 168 25.13 23.32 -26.13
N ARG A 169 25.93 22.26 -25.96
CA ARG A 169 27.38 22.26 -26.19
C ARG A 169 27.77 21.00 -26.97
N PRO A 170 28.77 21.09 -27.85
CA PRO A 170 29.34 19.88 -28.46
C PRO A 170 29.89 18.96 -27.35
N PRO A 171 29.89 17.64 -27.56
CA PRO A 171 30.53 16.70 -26.65
C PRO A 171 32.00 17.11 -26.45
N ASP A 172 32.45 17.17 -25.19
CA ASP A 172 33.85 17.43 -24.83
C ASP A 172 34.75 16.28 -25.32
N ASP A 173 36.04 16.55 -25.52
CA ASP A 173 37.04 15.59 -26.05
C ASP A 173 37.16 14.31 -25.19
N ARG A 174 36.63 14.35 -23.96
CA ARG A 174 36.50 13.22 -23.02
C ARG A 174 35.59 12.09 -23.50
N PHE A 175 34.74 12.33 -24.50
CA PHE A 175 33.80 11.34 -25.03
C PHE A 175 34.28 10.64 -26.32
N HIS A 176 35.44 11.04 -26.84
CA HIS A 176 36.09 10.34 -27.93
C HIS A 176 37.05 9.30 -27.35
N ARG A 177 36.72 8.02 -27.50
CA ARG A 177 37.62 6.89 -27.24
C ARG A 177 37.59 5.93 -28.42
#